data_AF-A0A822GA26-F1
#
_entry.id   AF-A0A822GA26-F1
#
_cell.length_a   1.000
_cell.length_b   1.000
_cell.length_c   1.000
_cell.angle_alpha   90.00
_cell.angle_beta   90.00
_cell.angle_gamma   90.00
#
_symmetry.space_group_name_H-M   'P 1'
#
loop_
_entity.id
_entity.type
_entity.pdbx_description
1 polymer ?
#
loop_
_entity_poly.entity_id
_entity_poly.type
_entity_poly.pdbx_seq_one_letter_code
_entity_poly.pdbx_strand_id
1 'polypeptide(L)' 'YADVKKSAKKLWHLERARIALDLENGISKSKRGLSFNKYWVDVQGERYLQVEQVNNDLNYPIDNETNDDE' A
#
# COMPACT_ATOMS: atom_id res chain seq x y z
N TYR A 1 26.47 3.88 3.65
CA TYR A 1 25.66 2.75 3.11
C TYR A 1 24.16 2.83 3.41
N ALA A 2 23.70 3.35 4.56
CA ALA A 2 22.27 3.42 4.88
C ALA A 2 21.44 4.38 4.00
N ASP A 3 22.01 5.52 3.59
CA ASP A 3 21.27 6.52 2.80
C ASP A 3 21.00 6.08 1.36
N VAL A 4 21.92 5.32 0.75
CA VAL A 4 21.73 4.75 -0.60
C VAL A 4 20.53 3.80 -0.62
N LYS A 5 20.29 3.05 0.46
CA LYS A 5 19.13 2.15 0.56
C LYS A 5 17.81 2.92 0.73
N LYS A 6 17.79 4.00 1.52
CA LYS A 6 16.59 4.84 1.72
C LYS A 6 16.25 5.62 0.46
N SER A 7 17.23 6.19 -0.23
CA SER A 7 17.01 6.94 -1.47
C SER A 7 16.55 6.03 -2.61
N ALA A 8 17.12 4.82 -2.75
CA ALA A 8 16.68 3.84 -3.73
C ALA A 8 15.21 3.43 -3.53
N LYS A 9 14.78 3.19 -2.29
CA LYS A 9 13.36 2.87 -1.99
C LYS A 9 12.44 4.02 -2.38
N LYS A 10 12.79 5.26 -2.05
CA LYS A 10 12.01 6.45 -2.43
C LYS A 10 11.91 6.60 -3.95
N LEU A 11 13.02 6.43 -4.65
CA LEU A 11 13.07 6.51 -6.12
C LEU A 11 12.19 5.44 -6.76
N TRP A 12 12.24 4.20 -6.25
CA TRP A 12 11.38 3.13 -6.73
C TRP A 12 9.88 3.44 -6.58
N HIS A 13 9.47 3.97 -5.41
CA HIS A 13 8.08 4.38 -5.21
C HIS A 13 7.67 5.52 -6.16
N LEU A 14 8.57 6.47 -6.42
CA LEU A 14 8.31 7.58 -7.33
C LEU A 14 8.11 7.11 -8.76
N GLU A 15 9.01 6.27 -9.28
CA GLU A 15 8.91 5.74 -10.64
C GLU A 15 7.65 4.87 -10.81
N ARG A 16 7.33 4.07 -9.80
CA ARG A 16 6.09 3.29 -9.81
C ARG A 16 4.84 4.18 -9.85
N ALA A 17 4.83 5.29 -9.12
CA ALA A 17 3.71 6.24 -9.13
C ALA A 17 3.58 6.94 -10.48
N ARG A 18 4.70 7.31 -11.12
CA ARG A 18 4.71 7.91 -12.47
C ARG A 18 4.11 6.96 -13.50
N ILE A 19 4.58 5.72 -13.55
CA ILE A 19 4.07 4.72 -14.49
C ILE A 19 2.58 4.47 -14.28
N ALA A 20 2.13 4.35 -13.03
CA ALA A 20 0.71 4.17 -12.73
C ALA A 20 -0.15 5.33 -13.25
N LEU A 21 0.31 6.57 -13.05
CA LEU A 21 -0.38 7.77 -13.52
C LEU A 21 -0.43 7.84 -15.05
N ASP A 22 0.67 7.51 -15.73
CA ASP A 22 0.73 7.49 -17.19
C ASP A 22 -0.21 6.45 -17.79
N LEU A 23 -0.29 5.26 -17.18
CA LEU A 23 -1.25 4.23 -17.57
C LEU A 23 -2.69 4.71 -17.38
N GLU A 24 -3.01 5.33 -16.24
CA GLU A 24 -4.34 5.89 -15.99
C GLU A 24 -4.72 6.99 -16.98
N ASN A 25 -3.75 7.80 -17.42
CA ASN A 25 -3.93 8.83 -18.45
C ASN A 25 -4.19 8.24 -19.84
N GLY A 26 -3.64 7.07 -20.15
CA GLY A 26 -3.96 6.34 -21.38
C GLY A 26 -5.36 5.72 -21.42
N ILE A 27 -6.05 5.61 -20.27
CA ILE A 27 -7.40 5.03 -20.18
C ILE A 27 -8.47 6.08 -20.51
N SER A 28 -9.43 5.71 -21.38
CA SER A 28 -10.57 6.58 -21.70
C SER A 28 -11.40 6.91 -20.45
N LYS A 29 -11.94 8.13 -20.37
CA LYS A 29 -12.75 8.60 -19.22
C LYS A 29 -13.89 7.64 -18.87
N SER A 30 -14.52 7.03 -19.87
CA SER A 30 -15.60 6.03 -19.70
C SER A 30 -15.14 4.75 -18.99
N LYS A 31 -13.88 4.35 -19.15
CA LYS A 31 -13.30 3.16 -18.51
C LYS A 31 -12.69 3.46 -17.14
N ARG A 32 -12.21 4.69 -16.93
CA ARG A 32 -11.62 5.14 -15.66
C ARG A 32 -12.62 5.07 -14.49
N GLY A 33 -13.92 5.25 -14.76
CA GLY A 33 -14.98 5.14 -13.75
C GLY A 33 -15.36 3.70 -13.38
N LEU A 34 -14.92 2.68 -14.14
CA LEU A 34 -15.29 1.28 -13.89
C LEU A 34 -14.30 0.55 -12.97
N SER A 35 -13.07 1.06 -12.84
CA SER A 35 -12.08 0.56 -11.90
C SER A 35 -12.35 1.13 -10.51
N PHE A 36 -13.44 0.70 -9.87
CA PHE A 36 -13.66 0.98 -8.46
C PHE A 36 -12.65 0.18 -7.65
N ASN A 37 -11.62 0.85 -7.14
CA ASN A 37 -10.78 0.26 -6.10
C ASN A 37 -11.71 -0.09 -4.91
N LYS A 38 -11.77 -1.39 -4.58
CA LYS A 38 -12.66 -1.97 -3.57
C LYS A 38 -12.50 -1.38 -2.16
N TYR A 39 -11.42 -0.64 -1.92
CA TYR A 39 -11.12 0.02 -0.66
C TYR A 39 -11.63 1.48 -0.60
N TRP A 40 -12.23 2.00 -1.68
CA TRP A 40 -12.94 3.27 -1.61
C TRP A 40 -14.29 3.07 -0.91
N VAL A 41 -14.54 3.88 0.11
CA VAL A 41 -15.80 3.91 0.86
C VAL A 41 -16.42 5.29 0.70
N ASP A 42 -17.73 5.33 0.42
CA ASP A 42 -18.50 6.57 0.40
C ASP A 42 -19.13 6.79 1.79
N VAL A 43 -18.84 7.93 2.41
CA VAL A 43 -19.42 8.34 3.68
C VAL A 43 -19.98 9.74 3.51
N GLN A 44 -21.31 9.86 3.56
CA GLN A 44 -22.02 11.14 3.41
C GLN A 44 -21.74 11.88 2.09
N GLY A 45 -21.47 11.16 1.00
CA GLY A 45 -21.17 11.75 -0.31
C GLY A 45 -19.70 12.11 -0.52
N GLU A 46 -18.85 11.88 0.49
CA GLU A 46 -17.40 12.04 0.42
C GLU A 46 -16.72 10.68 0.27
N ARG A 47 -15.65 10.63 -0.54
CA ARG A 47 -14.95 9.39 -0.87
C ARG A 47 -13.67 9.23 -0.05
N TYR A 48 -13.59 8.16 0.75
CA TYR A 48 -12.48 7.84 1.63
C TYR A 48 -11.76 6.56 1.21
N LEU A 49 -10.43 6.53 1.34
CA LEU A 49 -9.63 5.32 1.13
C LEU A 49 -9.49 4.60 2.47
N GLN A 50 -10.05 3.39 2.57
CA GLN A 50 -9.85 2.53 3.73
C GLN A 50 -8.43 1.97 3.71
N VAL A 51 -7.68 2.19 4.79
CA VAL A 51 -6.32 1.67 4.96
C VAL A 51 -6.28 0.89 6.27
N GLU A 52 -5.77 -0.34 6.21
CA GLU A 52 -5.46 -1.13 7.40
C GLU A 52 -4.07 -0.72 7.91
N GLN A 53 -4.02 -0.17 9.12
CA GLN A 53 -2.77 0.12 9.79
C GLN A 53 -2.51 -0.98 10.81
N VAL A 54 -1.46 -1.77 10.58
CA VAL A 54 -0.99 -2.75 11.56
C VAL A 54 -0.14 -2.00 12.59
N ASN A 55 -0.66 -1.85 13.81
CA ASN A 55 0.11 -1.37 14.96
C ASN A 55 0.81 -2.57 15.61
N ASN A 56 2.15 -2.59 15.55
CA ASN A 56 2.98 -3.61 16.22
C ASN A 56 3.04 -3.47 17.75
N ASP A 57 2.35 -2.47 18.32
CA ASP A 57 2.33 -2.23 19.77
C ASP A 57 1.35 -3.17 20.51
N LEU A 58 0.51 -3.91 19.78
CA LEU A 58 -0.29 -4.98 20.33
C LEU A 58 0.52 -6.29 20.26
N ASN A 59 1.23 -6.54 21.35
CA ASN A 59 1.94 -7.78 21.68
C ASN A 59 1.00 -8.99 21.47
N TYR A 60 1.02 -9.60 20.30
CA TYR A 60 0.63 -11.00 20.21
C TYR A 60 1.71 -11.78 20.95
N PRO A 61 1.36 -12.71 21.87
CA PRO A 61 2.37 -13.60 22.41
C PRO A 61 3.03 -14.28 21.21
N ILE A 62 4.34 -14.10 21.10
CA ILE A 62 5.17 -14.95 20.26
C ILE A 62 4.96 -16.32 20.88
N ASP A 63 4.22 -17.19 20.20
CA ASP A 63 4.21 -18.60 20.51
C ASP A 63 5.68 -19.00 20.57
N ASN A 64 6.17 -19.24 21.78
CA ASN A 64 7.50 -19.79 21.99
C ASN A 64 7.46 -21.17 21.35
N GLU A 65 7.78 -21.26 20.06
CA GLU A 65 8.29 -22.49 19.48
C GLU A 65 9.53 -22.82 20.30
N THR A 66 9.33 -23.81 21.16
CA THR A 66 10.34 -24.55 21.90
C THR A 66 11.56 -24.74 21.03
N ASN A 67 12.70 -24.23 21.49
CA ASN A 67 13.99 -24.76 21.07
C ASN A 67 14.02 -26.23 21.54
N ASP A 68 13.61 -27.14 20.66
CA ASP A 68 13.98 -28.54 20.79
C ASP A 68 15.43 -28.65 20.31
N ASP A 69 16.35 -28.41 21.24
CA ASP A 69 17.74 -28.84 21.14
C ASP A 69 17.78 -30.37 21.35
N GLU A 70 17.97 -31.13 20.27
CA GLU A 70 18.62 -32.45 20.29
C GLU A 70 19.66 -32.55 19.15
#